data_AF-A0A1M7ZSU6-F1
#
_entry.id   AF-A0A1M7ZSU6-F1
#
_cell.length_a   1.000
_cell.length_b   1.000
_cell.length_c   1.000
_cell.angle_alpha   90.00
_cell.angle_beta   90.00
_cell.angle_gamma   90.00
#
_symmetry.space_group_name_H-M   'P 1'
#
loop_
_entity.id
_entity.type
_entity.pdbx_description
1 polymer ?
#
loop_
_entity_poly.entity_id
_entity_poly.type
_entity_poly.pdbx_seq_one_letter_code
_entity_poly.pdbx_strand_id
1 'polypeptide(L)'
;MTRLRTTLAAAVLLVLAAPPAGAFAENAKNDIAAKTDSAAKTDLATKLAQAAAAQPAKDGASTLPGGASSLQEAYGDWSVQCAMPEGRRVCTFSQTQMNQQNRQRVLAIELHAADGGAAEGAVVMPFGLALPDGVTLQIDDAAPGAPIAYTTCLPAGCLVPL
;
A
#
# COMPACT_ATOMS: atom_id res chain seq x y z
N MET A 1 64.89 8.33 -9.05
CA MET A 1 64.93 8.50 -7.58
C MET A 1 63.60 9.13 -7.22
N THR A 2 62.62 8.55 -6.53
CA THR A 2 62.59 7.48 -5.53
C THR A 2 61.15 6.93 -5.49
N ARG A 3 61.04 5.69 -4.99
CA ARG A 3 59.88 4.78 -4.84
C ARG A 3 58.73 5.45 -4.04
N LEU A 4 57.47 4.97 -4.00
CA LEU A 4 57.10 3.69 -3.39
C LEU A 4 55.58 3.41 -3.53
N ARG A 5 55.28 2.13 -3.77
CA ARG A 5 53.97 1.45 -3.75
C ARG A 5 53.35 1.51 -2.36
N THR A 6 52.02 1.65 -2.24
CA THR A 6 51.22 0.77 -1.34
C THR A 6 49.72 0.81 -1.66
N THR A 7 49.22 -0.33 -2.13
CA THR A 7 47.84 -0.81 -2.09
C THR A 7 47.32 -0.90 -0.66
N LEU A 8 46.05 -0.55 -0.41
CA LEU A 8 45.22 -1.30 0.55
C LEU A 8 43.74 -1.09 0.19
N ALA A 9 43.19 -2.09 -0.51
CA ALA A 9 41.76 -2.29 -0.63
C ALA A 9 41.25 -2.84 0.70
N ALA A 10 40.31 -2.17 1.33
CA ALA A 10 39.54 -2.69 2.46
C ALA A 10 38.08 -2.81 2.02
N ALA A 11 37.74 -3.95 1.43
CA ALA A 11 36.37 -4.37 1.22
C ALA A 11 35.83 -4.89 2.56
N VAL A 12 34.99 -4.10 3.23
CA VAL A 12 34.24 -4.55 4.40
C VAL A 12 32.92 -5.11 3.89
N LEU A 13 32.87 -6.44 3.71
CA LEU A 13 31.62 -7.17 3.57
C LEU A 13 30.95 -7.24 4.95
N LEU A 14 29.89 -6.46 5.15
CA LEU A 14 28.93 -6.72 6.22
C LEU A 14 27.82 -7.63 5.66
N VAL A 15 27.94 -8.93 5.95
CA VAL A 15 26.84 -9.89 5.82
C VAL A 15 26.06 -9.86 7.13
N LEU A 16 24.91 -9.19 7.16
CA LEU A 16 23.93 -9.34 8.23
C LEU A 16 22.79 -10.22 7.70
N ALA A 17 22.71 -11.41 8.29
CA ALA A 17 21.77 -12.46 7.97
C ALA A 17 20.31 -12.04 8.22
N ALA A 18 19.44 -12.29 7.25
CA ALA A 18 17.99 -12.25 7.43
C ALA A 18 17.52 -13.48 8.23
N PRO A 19 16.54 -13.35 9.14
CA PRO A 19 15.95 -14.50 9.81
C PRO A 19 15.11 -15.33 8.82
N PRO A 20 15.12 -16.68 8.93
CA PRO A 20 14.29 -17.53 8.10
C PRO A 20 12.81 -17.35 8.43
N ALA A 21 12.00 -17.34 7.36
CA ALA A 21 10.55 -17.43 7.39
C ALA A 21 10.09 -18.54 8.33
N GLY A 22 9.41 -18.16 9.41
CA GLY A 22 8.78 -19.08 10.35
C GLY A 22 7.59 -19.77 9.69
N ALA A 23 7.60 -21.10 9.81
CA ALA A 23 6.66 -22.04 9.25
C ALA A 23 5.21 -21.83 9.74
N PHE A 24 4.28 -22.09 8.82
CA PHE A 24 2.86 -22.26 9.08
C PHE A 24 2.65 -23.50 9.97
N ALA A 25 2.03 -23.30 11.14
CA ALA A 25 1.54 -24.40 11.97
C ALA A 25 0.17 -24.85 11.45
N GLU A 26 0.11 -26.09 10.96
CA GLU A 26 -1.10 -26.82 10.59
C GLU A 26 -1.87 -27.20 11.87
N ASN A 27 -3.09 -26.67 12.03
CA ASN A 27 -3.92 -26.93 13.20
C ASN A 27 -4.41 -28.39 13.19
N ALA A 28 -4.00 -29.12 14.22
CA ALA A 28 -4.37 -30.51 14.47
C ALA A 28 -5.89 -30.68 14.65
N LYS A 29 -6.40 -31.70 13.96
CA LYS A 29 -7.75 -32.28 14.09
C LYS A 29 -7.94 -32.75 15.54
N ASN A 30 -8.91 -32.16 16.26
CA ASN A 30 -9.28 -32.59 17.59
C ASN A 30 -10.33 -33.72 17.49
N ASP A 31 -9.86 -34.96 17.38
CA ASP A 31 -10.68 -36.17 17.49
C ASP A 31 -10.82 -36.55 18.97
N ILE A 32 -11.93 -36.17 19.61
CA ILE A 32 -12.32 -36.72 20.91
C ILE A 32 -13.35 -37.82 20.66
N ALA A 33 -12.85 -39.06 20.55
CA ALA A 33 -13.66 -40.26 20.71
C ALA A 33 -14.02 -40.42 22.20
N ALA A 34 -15.31 -40.31 22.49
CA ALA A 34 -15.86 -40.54 23.81
C ALA A 34 -15.66 -42.00 24.25
N LYS A 35 -14.98 -42.19 25.40
CA LYS A 35 -15.07 -43.43 26.16
C LYS A 35 -16.09 -43.24 27.27
N THR A 36 -17.24 -43.84 27.07
CA THR A 36 -18.31 -44.05 28.05
C THR A 36 -17.81 -44.98 29.14
N ASP A 37 -18.01 -44.63 30.41
CA ASP A 37 -18.57 -45.56 31.40
C ASP A 37 -19.14 -44.78 32.59
N SER A 38 -20.32 -45.24 32.99
CA SER A 38 -21.32 -44.56 33.80
C SER A 38 -21.35 -45.08 35.22
N ALA A 39 -21.56 -44.18 36.19
CA ALA A 39 -22.30 -44.31 37.45
C ALA A 39 -21.62 -43.40 38.51
N ALA A 40 -22.28 -42.50 39.22
CA ALA A 40 -23.68 -42.43 39.59
C ALA A 40 -24.07 -41.00 39.99
N LYS A 41 -25.33 -40.66 39.65
CA LYS A 41 -26.30 -39.87 40.43
C LYS A 41 -25.78 -38.65 41.19
N THR A 42 -26.24 -37.48 40.73
CA THR A 42 -27.16 -36.53 41.41
C THR A 42 -26.83 -35.11 40.91
N ASP A 43 -27.87 -34.29 40.67
CA ASP A 43 -27.83 -32.88 40.23
C ASP A 43 -27.70 -32.56 38.74
N LEU A 44 -28.73 -32.95 37.96
CA LEU A 44 -28.96 -32.49 36.59
C LEU A 44 -30.09 -31.43 36.49
N ALA A 45 -30.26 -30.56 37.48
CA ALA A 45 -31.37 -29.58 37.48
C ALA A 45 -30.97 -28.10 37.63
N THR A 46 -29.68 -27.72 37.74
CA THR A 46 -29.35 -26.28 37.93
C THR A 46 -28.03 -25.84 37.32
N LYS A 47 -27.65 -26.33 36.14
CA LYS A 47 -26.51 -25.77 35.36
C LYS A 47 -26.73 -25.76 33.83
N LEU A 48 -27.95 -25.48 33.39
CA LEU A 48 -28.26 -25.22 31.98
C LEU A 48 -28.85 -23.82 31.83
N ALA A 49 -28.02 -22.80 32.10
CA ALA A 49 -28.30 -21.41 31.75
C ALA A 49 -27.00 -20.66 31.45
N GLN A 50 -26.15 -21.24 30.60
CA GLN A 50 -25.25 -20.45 29.77
C GLN A 50 -25.68 -20.71 28.33
N ALA A 51 -26.70 -19.97 27.90
CA ALA A 51 -27.03 -19.85 26.50
C ALA A 51 -25.80 -19.24 25.80
N ALA A 52 -25.27 -19.98 24.83
CA ALA A 52 -24.28 -19.52 23.90
C ALA A 52 -24.78 -18.24 23.23
N ALA A 53 -24.23 -17.10 23.62
CA ALA A 53 -24.25 -15.93 22.78
C ALA A 53 -23.31 -16.22 21.61
N ALA A 54 -23.89 -16.69 20.50
CA ALA A 54 -23.24 -16.63 19.20
C ALA A 54 -22.88 -15.16 18.96
N GLN A 55 -21.63 -14.79 19.15
CA GLN A 55 -21.14 -13.50 18.71
C GLN A 55 -21.25 -13.50 17.19
N PRO A 56 -21.94 -12.51 16.57
CA PRO A 56 -21.87 -12.38 15.13
C PRO A 56 -20.40 -12.18 14.78
N ALA A 57 -19.88 -13.02 13.90
CA ALA A 57 -18.63 -12.72 13.22
C ALA A 57 -18.83 -11.35 12.56
N LYS A 58 -18.17 -10.32 13.09
CA LYS A 58 -18.08 -9.05 12.40
C LYS A 58 -17.21 -9.33 11.20
N ASP A 59 -17.83 -9.47 10.03
CA ASP A 59 -17.15 -9.30 8.77
C ASP A 59 -16.26 -8.07 8.91
N GLY A 60 -14.95 -8.29 8.80
CA GLY A 60 -13.93 -7.29 9.07
C GLY A 60 -14.03 -6.20 8.03
N ALA A 61 -14.93 -5.22 8.26
CA ALA A 61 -14.91 -3.96 7.53
C ALA A 61 -13.50 -3.41 7.66
N SER A 62 -12.82 -3.23 6.53
CA SER A 62 -11.46 -2.68 6.48
C SER A 62 -11.52 -1.24 6.96
N THR A 63 -11.36 -1.04 8.26
CA THR A 63 -11.37 0.29 8.89
C THR A 63 -10.02 0.94 8.70
N LEU A 64 -10.00 2.27 8.53
CA LEU A 64 -8.76 3.02 8.66
C LEU A 64 -8.28 2.96 10.14
N PRO A 65 -6.99 3.22 10.40
CA PRO A 65 -6.45 3.22 11.75
C PRO A 65 -7.30 4.08 12.70
N GLY A 66 -7.56 3.56 13.90
CA GLY A 66 -8.36 4.27 14.91
C GLY A 66 -9.85 4.44 14.57
N GLY A 67 -10.37 3.78 13.52
CA GLY A 67 -11.77 3.90 13.12
C GLY A 67 -12.12 5.20 12.41
N ALA A 68 -11.13 5.94 11.91
CA ALA A 68 -11.34 7.16 11.14
C ALA A 68 -12.07 6.88 9.82
N SER A 69 -12.83 7.86 9.30
CA SER A 69 -13.47 7.79 7.98
C SER A 69 -12.60 8.33 6.84
N SER A 70 -11.56 9.08 7.19
CA SER A 70 -10.52 9.58 6.29
C SER A 70 -9.16 9.64 6.99
N LEU A 71 -8.09 9.62 6.20
CA LEU A 71 -6.71 9.72 6.66
C LEU A 71 -5.91 10.57 5.67
N GLN A 72 -5.07 11.44 6.21
CA GLN A 72 -4.10 12.23 5.45
C GLN A 72 -2.72 12.01 6.05
N GLU A 73 -1.77 11.62 5.22
CA GLU A 73 -0.37 11.47 5.59
C GLU A 73 0.52 12.22 4.59
N ALA A 74 1.74 12.54 5.02
CA ALA A 74 2.74 13.22 4.21
C ALA A 74 4.07 12.46 4.30
N TYR A 75 4.70 12.24 3.15
CA TYR A 75 5.94 11.52 2.97
C TYR A 75 6.87 12.32 2.05
N GLY A 76 7.66 13.24 2.63
CA GLY A 76 8.43 14.21 1.86
C GLY A 76 7.49 15.10 1.04
N ASP A 77 7.70 15.15 -0.28
CA ASP A 77 6.88 15.93 -1.22
C ASP A 77 5.55 15.24 -1.59
N TRP A 78 5.34 14.01 -1.12
CA TRP A 78 4.16 13.23 -1.45
C TRP A 78 3.13 13.26 -0.34
N SER A 79 1.86 13.16 -0.74
CA SER A 79 0.72 13.06 0.17
C SER A 79 -0.05 11.78 -0.08
N VAL A 80 -0.48 11.11 0.98
CA VAL A 80 -1.42 9.98 0.92
C VAL A 80 -2.75 10.45 1.47
N GLN A 81 -3.81 10.23 0.71
CA GLN A 81 -5.19 10.55 1.05
C GLN A 81 -6.01 9.28 1.00
N CYS A 82 -6.54 8.82 2.14
CA CYS A 82 -7.46 7.71 2.17
C CYS A 82 -8.85 8.14 2.64
N ALA A 83 -9.88 7.58 2.01
CA ALA A 83 -11.27 7.73 2.41
C ALA A 83 -11.97 6.36 2.35
N MET A 84 -13.13 6.25 3.00
CA MET A 84 -13.97 5.06 2.94
C MET A 84 -15.35 5.33 2.29
N PRO A 85 -15.40 5.70 1.00
CA PRO A 85 -16.67 5.78 0.29
C PRO A 85 -17.36 4.42 0.29
N GLU A 86 -18.63 4.38 0.68
CA GLU A 86 -19.45 3.16 0.72
C GLU A 86 -18.80 2.00 1.50
N GLY A 87 -17.98 2.32 2.51
CA GLY A 87 -17.27 1.34 3.33
C GLY A 87 -16.04 0.69 2.65
N ARG A 88 -15.69 1.11 1.44
CA ARG A 88 -14.49 0.65 0.73
C ARG A 88 -13.35 1.64 0.93
N ARG A 89 -12.20 1.16 1.42
CA ARG A 89 -10.99 1.98 1.49
C ARG A 89 -10.49 2.31 0.08
N VAL A 90 -10.37 3.60 -0.21
CA VAL A 90 -9.74 4.14 -1.42
C VAL A 90 -8.64 5.08 -0.98
N CYS A 91 -7.42 4.86 -1.47
CA CYS A 91 -6.27 5.70 -1.17
C CYS A 91 -5.66 6.24 -2.46
N THR A 92 -5.32 7.53 -2.46
CA THR A 92 -4.57 8.19 -3.53
C THR A 92 -3.21 8.65 -3.01
N PHE A 93 -2.21 8.58 -3.87
CA PHE A 93 -0.85 9.03 -3.64
C PHE A 93 -0.54 10.15 -4.63
N SER A 94 -0.26 11.34 -4.12
CA SER A 94 -0.18 12.52 -4.99
C SER A 94 0.99 13.43 -4.66
N GLN A 95 1.47 14.12 -5.70
CA GLN A 95 2.45 15.19 -5.60
C GLN A 95 2.04 16.32 -6.55
N THR A 96 2.25 17.57 -6.12
CA THR A 96 2.13 18.73 -7.00
C THR A 96 3.43 19.50 -7.02
N GLN A 97 3.99 19.71 -8.21
CA GLN A 97 5.17 20.54 -8.39
C GLN A 97 4.74 21.96 -8.75
N MET A 98 5.33 22.93 -8.04
CA MET A 98 5.05 24.35 -8.23
C MET A 98 6.31 25.07 -8.69
N ASN A 99 6.17 26.00 -9.62
CA ASN A 99 7.21 26.98 -9.89
C ASN A 99 7.32 27.90 -8.69
N GLN A 100 8.53 27.99 -8.12
CA GLN A 100 8.77 28.73 -6.88
C GLN A 100 8.64 30.25 -7.02
N GLN A 101 8.82 30.78 -8.23
CA GLN A 101 8.81 32.22 -8.49
C GLN A 101 7.39 32.78 -8.61
N ASN A 102 6.50 32.08 -9.31
CA ASN A 102 5.16 32.57 -9.64
C ASN A 102 4.03 31.73 -9.02
N ARG A 103 4.36 30.68 -8.24
CA ARG A 103 3.41 29.77 -7.59
C ARG A 103 2.47 29.05 -8.56
N GLN A 104 2.83 28.98 -9.84
CA GLN A 104 2.09 28.24 -10.85
C GLN A 104 2.39 26.75 -10.73
N ARG A 105 1.36 25.91 -10.83
CA ARG A 105 1.54 24.46 -10.95
C ARG A 105 2.25 24.11 -12.25
N VAL A 106 3.35 23.38 -12.13
CA VAL A 106 4.11 22.82 -13.26
C VAL A 106 3.52 21.47 -13.66
N LEU A 107 3.26 20.59 -12.68
CA LEU A 107 2.53 19.35 -12.89
C LEU A 107 1.86 18.93 -11.58
N ALA A 108 0.82 18.11 -11.67
CA ALA A 108 0.34 17.31 -10.55
C ALA A 108 0.23 15.86 -11.00
N ILE A 109 0.61 14.93 -10.12
CA ILE A 109 0.45 13.51 -10.32
C ILE A 109 -0.43 12.95 -9.20
N GLU A 110 -1.36 12.08 -9.58
CA GLU A 110 -2.17 11.30 -8.65
C GLU A 110 -2.16 9.84 -9.10
N LEU A 111 -1.83 8.96 -8.17
CA LEU A 111 -1.71 7.53 -8.37
C LEU A 111 -2.60 6.79 -7.36
N HIS A 112 -3.05 5.61 -7.74
CA HIS A 112 -3.65 4.63 -6.85
C HIS A 112 -3.06 3.26 -7.15
N ALA A 113 -3.12 2.36 -6.18
CA ALA A 113 -2.71 0.98 -6.39
C ALA A 113 -3.79 0.25 -7.21
N ALA A 114 -3.37 -0.35 -8.31
CA ALA A 114 -4.18 -1.25 -9.11
C ALA A 114 -3.97 -2.72 -8.70
N ASP A 115 -4.75 -3.60 -9.30
CA ASP A 115 -4.62 -5.03 -9.08
C ASP A 115 -3.22 -5.51 -9.51
N GLY A 116 -2.67 -6.49 -8.78
CA GLY A 116 -1.33 -7.01 -9.07
C GLY A 116 -0.19 -6.08 -8.67
N GLY A 117 -0.46 -4.97 -7.97
CA GLY A 117 0.56 -4.07 -7.42
C GLY A 117 1.11 -3.05 -8.42
N ALA A 118 0.47 -2.90 -9.58
CA ALA A 118 0.74 -1.79 -10.48
C ALA A 118 0.24 -0.46 -9.87
N ALA A 119 0.81 0.66 -10.32
CA ALA A 119 0.30 1.99 -10.01
C ALA A 119 -0.41 2.52 -11.25
N GLU A 120 -1.66 2.96 -11.07
CA GLU A 120 -2.47 3.58 -12.11
C GLU A 120 -2.84 5.00 -11.70
N GLY A 121 -3.10 5.88 -12.65
CA GLY A 121 -3.58 7.22 -12.32
C GLY A 121 -3.50 8.22 -13.45
N ALA A 122 -3.17 9.46 -13.10
CA ALA A 122 -3.05 10.52 -14.08
C ALA A 122 -2.03 11.59 -13.68
N VAL A 123 -1.44 12.19 -14.69
CA VAL A 123 -0.69 13.45 -14.59
C VAL A 123 -1.52 14.57 -15.19
N VAL A 124 -1.62 15.68 -14.46
CA VAL A 124 -2.16 16.95 -14.95
C VAL A 124 -0.99 17.81 -15.39
N MET A 125 -0.86 17.98 -16.70
CA MET A 125 0.14 18.82 -17.35
C MET A 125 -0.40 20.24 -17.60
N PRO A 126 0.46 21.26 -17.69
CA PRO A 126 0.04 22.62 -17.93
C PRO A 126 -0.33 22.83 -19.41
N PHE A 127 -0.99 23.94 -19.69
CA PHE A 127 -1.29 24.35 -21.06
C PHE A 127 -0.04 24.88 -21.80
N GLY A 128 -0.11 24.92 -23.13
CA GLY A 128 0.96 25.44 -23.98
C GLY A 128 1.98 24.40 -24.44
N LEU A 129 1.70 23.10 -24.23
CA LEU A 129 2.51 21.99 -24.72
C LEU A 129 1.96 21.46 -26.06
N ALA A 130 2.83 20.82 -26.84
CA ALA A 130 2.45 20.17 -28.10
C ALA A 130 1.74 18.84 -27.81
N LEU A 131 0.40 18.88 -27.75
CA LEU A 131 -0.42 17.71 -27.48
C LEU A 131 -0.13 16.49 -28.40
N PRO A 132 0.10 16.67 -29.73
CA PRO A 132 0.39 15.53 -30.61
C PRO A 132 1.66 14.75 -30.25
N ASP A 133 2.62 15.38 -29.58
CA ASP A 133 3.91 14.76 -29.22
C ASP A 133 3.78 13.87 -27.96
N GLY A 134 2.71 14.02 -27.19
CA GLY A 134 2.48 13.28 -25.95
C GLY A 134 3.44 13.67 -24.81
N VAL A 135 3.51 12.81 -23.81
CA VAL A 135 4.39 12.94 -22.63
C VAL A 135 5.21 11.69 -22.46
N THR A 136 6.52 11.85 -22.29
CA THR A 136 7.41 10.74 -21.97
C THR A 136 7.76 10.78 -20.48
N LEU A 137 7.66 9.63 -19.81
CA LEU A 137 8.04 9.48 -18.41
C LEU A 137 9.39 8.78 -18.30
N GLN A 138 10.19 9.24 -17.37
CA GLN A 138 11.49 8.67 -17.04
C GLN A 138 11.66 8.73 -15.53
N ILE A 139 12.05 7.61 -14.92
CA ILE A 139 12.36 7.53 -13.50
C ILE A 139 13.88 7.47 -13.38
N ASP A 140 14.45 8.47 -12.70
CA ASP A 140 15.89 8.59 -12.49
C ASP A 140 16.66 8.41 -13.82
N ASP A 141 17.63 7.50 -13.84
CA ASP A 141 18.47 7.22 -15.01
C ASP A 141 17.94 6.06 -15.89
N ALA A 142 16.70 5.62 -15.69
CA ALA A 142 16.09 4.59 -16.51
C ALA A 142 15.90 5.06 -17.96
N ALA A 143 15.73 4.12 -18.90
CA ALA A 143 15.37 4.49 -20.27
C ALA A 143 14.00 5.21 -20.27
N PRO A 144 13.85 6.32 -21.03
CA PRO A 144 12.55 6.96 -21.19
C PRO A 144 11.51 5.98 -21.77
N GLY A 145 10.28 6.06 -21.25
CA GLY A 145 9.16 5.27 -21.75
C GLY A 145 8.71 5.68 -23.15
N ALA A 146 7.68 4.99 -23.67
CA ALA A 146 6.99 5.45 -24.87
C ALA A 146 6.18 6.73 -24.57
N PRO A 147 6.02 7.64 -25.55
CA PRO A 147 5.14 8.79 -25.38
C PRO A 147 3.70 8.38 -25.10
N ILE A 148 3.11 8.96 -24.05
CA ILE A 148 1.73 8.76 -23.64
C ILE A 148 0.90 9.93 -24.17
N ALA A 149 -0.21 9.62 -24.84
CA ALA A 149 -1.10 10.63 -25.38
C ALA A 149 -1.90 11.33 -24.28
N TYR A 150 -2.19 12.61 -24.49
CA TYR A 150 -3.18 13.33 -23.68
C TYR A 150 -4.59 12.80 -23.99
N THR A 151 -5.42 12.64 -22.97
CA THR A 151 -6.81 12.18 -23.14
C THR A 151 -7.80 13.34 -23.29
N THR A 152 -7.63 14.38 -22.47
CA THR A 152 -8.50 15.56 -22.48
C THR A 152 -7.83 16.72 -21.76
N CYS A 153 -8.41 17.92 -21.88
CA CYS A 153 -8.00 19.09 -21.13
C CYS A 153 -9.18 19.68 -20.35
N LEU A 154 -8.93 19.97 -19.07
CA LEU A 154 -9.85 20.59 -18.12
C LEU A 154 -9.28 21.96 -17.70
N PRO A 155 -10.03 22.84 -17.00
CA PRO A 155 -9.48 24.12 -16.52
C PRO A 155 -8.22 24.00 -15.67
N ALA A 156 -7.99 22.83 -15.05
CA ALA A 156 -6.78 22.54 -14.29
C ALA A 156 -5.56 22.17 -15.16
N GLY A 157 -5.73 21.82 -16.44
CA GLY A 157 -4.65 21.37 -17.31
C GLY A 157 -5.07 20.20 -18.20
N CYS A 158 -4.10 19.59 -18.88
CA CYS A 158 -4.32 18.45 -19.75
C CYS A 158 -3.95 17.13 -19.05
N LEU A 159 -4.82 16.13 -19.16
CA LEU A 159 -4.69 14.84 -18.49
C LEU A 159 -3.89 13.86 -19.35
N VAL A 160 -2.95 13.17 -18.69
CA VAL A 160 -2.17 12.05 -19.24
C VAL A 160 -2.41 10.84 -18.35
N PRO A 161 -3.03 9.74 -18.84
CA PRO A 161 -3.29 8.55 -18.06
C PRO A 161 -1.99 7.78 -17.80
N LEU A 162 -1.85 7.21 -16.60
CA LEU A 162 -0.72 6.38 -16.18
C LEU A 162 -1.16 4.95 -15.94
#